data_AF-A0A975YIM0-F1
#
_entry.id   AF-A0A975YIM0-F1
#
_cell.length_a   1.000
_cell.length_b   1.000
_cell.length_c   1.000
_cell.angle_alpha   90.00
_cell.angle_beta   90.00
_cell.angle_gamma   90.00
#
_symmetry.space_group_name_H-M   'P 1'
#
loop_
_entity.id
_entity.type
_entity.pdbx_description
1 polymer ?
#
loop_
_entity_poly.entity_id
_entity_poly.type
_entity_poly.pdbx_seq_one_letter_code
_entity_poly.pdbx_strand_id
1 'polypeptide(L)'
;MPVNARRAWIIGYDITSPKRLRRVARFLERRALRVQFSLFLGLWTEAEFEEVWLGLSCLINPRRDDVRAWPVPEAAEVVSIGCGLPEGIVVGEARSRGFARVGGALRSGGGGVGV
;
A
#
# COMPACT_ATOMS: atom_id res chain seq x y z
N MET A 1 -22.42 -8.44 -3.03
CA MET A 1 -21.05 -8.83 -3.42
C MET A 1 -20.80 -10.23 -2.89
N PRO A 2 -20.05 -11.11 -3.59
CA PRO A 2 -19.75 -12.44 -3.09
C PRO A 2 -18.90 -12.32 -1.81
N VAL A 3 -19.30 -13.00 -0.74
CA VAL A 3 -18.65 -12.92 0.59
C VAL A 3 -17.16 -13.32 0.54
N ASN A 4 -16.78 -14.12 -0.46
CA ASN A 4 -15.42 -14.66 -0.62
C ASN A 4 -14.59 -13.94 -1.69
N ALA A 5 -15.14 -12.90 -2.35
CA ALA A 5 -14.37 -12.14 -3.33
C ALA A 5 -13.34 -11.26 -2.60
N ARG A 6 -12.10 -11.30 -3.06
CA ARG A 6 -11.05 -10.44 -2.52
C ARG A 6 -11.08 -9.06 -3.17
N ARG A 7 -10.89 -8.03 -2.35
CA ARG A 7 -10.85 -6.62 -2.75
C ARG A 7 -9.57 -5.97 -2.24
N ALA A 8 -8.99 -5.10 -3.04
CA ALA A 8 -7.86 -4.30 -2.63
C ALA A 8 -8.32 -3.12 -1.74
N TRP A 9 -7.54 -2.81 -0.71
CA TRP A 9 -7.82 -1.74 0.24
C TRP A 9 -6.57 -0.91 0.47
N ILE A 10 -6.70 0.41 0.41
CA ILE A 10 -5.66 1.34 0.88
C ILE A 10 -5.99 1.70 2.33
N ILE A 11 -5.03 1.50 3.22
CA ILE A 11 -5.11 1.94 4.61
C ILE A 11 -4.13 3.09 4.80
N GLY A 12 -4.64 4.22 5.26
CA GLY A 12 -3.84 5.36 5.68
C GLY A 12 -3.97 5.61 7.17
N TYR A 13 -2.91 6.14 7.77
CA TYR A 13 -2.96 6.58 9.16
C TYR A 13 -2.33 7.96 9.37
N ASP A 14 -2.84 8.66 10.38
CA ASP A 14 -2.21 9.77 11.06
C ASP A 14 -2.20 9.47 12.57
N ILE A 15 -1.03 9.12 13.11
CA ILE A 15 -0.87 8.64 14.48
C ILE A 15 0.11 9.53 15.23
N THR A 16 -0.39 10.19 16.27
CA THR A 16 0.37 11.19 17.03
C THR A 16 1.44 10.61 17.96
N SER A 17 1.32 9.32 18.33
CA SER A 17 2.27 8.68 19.26
C SER A 17 3.27 7.76 18.54
N PRO A 18 4.59 7.99 18.66
CA PRO A 18 5.62 7.12 18.08
C PRO A 18 5.56 5.66 18.57
N LYS A 19 5.02 5.42 19.78
CA LYS A 19 4.83 4.06 20.31
C LYS A 19 3.66 3.36 19.63
N ARG A 20 2.51 4.03 19.47
CA ARG A 20 1.34 3.45 18.77
C ARG A 20 1.62 3.31 17.28
N LEU A 21 2.28 4.29 16.66
CA LEU A 21 2.69 4.24 15.26
C LEU A 21 3.51 2.98 14.97
N ARG A 22 4.56 2.71 15.76
CA ARG A 22 5.36 1.48 15.60
C ARG A 22 4.56 0.20 15.78
N ARG A 23 3.57 0.18 16.68
CA ARG A 23 2.68 -0.98 16.88
C ARG A 23 1.76 -1.20 15.68
N VAL A 24 1.14 -0.14 15.17
CA VAL A 24 0.25 -0.18 14.00
C VAL A 24 1.03 -0.56 12.74
N ALA A 25 2.18 0.08 12.48
CA ALA A 25 3.02 -0.26 11.34
C ALA A 25 3.41 -1.74 11.35
N ARG A 26 3.94 -2.26 12.47
CA ARG A 26 4.27 -3.69 12.58
C ARG A 26 3.06 -4.61 12.43
N PHE A 27 1.88 -4.19 12.91
CA PHE A 27 0.65 -4.97 12.77
C PHE A 27 0.23 -5.07 11.29
N LEU A 28 0.31 -3.97 10.56
CA LEU A 28 -0.01 -3.89 9.14
C LEU A 28 1.04 -4.55 8.25
N GLU A 29 2.35 -4.42 8.54
CA GLU A 29 3.43 -5.04 7.76
C GLU A 29 3.35 -6.58 7.71
N ARG A 30 2.62 -7.22 8.63
CA ARG A 30 2.35 -8.66 8.60
C ARG A 30 1.14 -9.07 7.74
N ARG A 31 0.34 -8.12 7.28
CA ARG A 31 -0.98 -8.33 6.67
C ARG A 31 -1.17 -7.58 5.36
N ALA A 32 -0.43 -6.51 5.17
CA ALA A 32 -0.53 -5.57 4.07
C ALA A 32 0.87 -5.11 3.67
N LEU A 33 0.96 -4.65 2.44
CA LEU A 33 2.18 -4.14 1.84
C LEU A 33 2.31 -2.64 2.12
N ARG A 34 3.43 -2.22 2.69
CA ARG A 34 3.69 -0.80 2.92
C ARG A 34 4.07 -0.12 1.61
N VAL A 35 3.22 0.76 1.08
CA VAL A 35 3.45 1.43 -0.20
C VAL A 35 4.09 2.82 -0.04
N GLN A 36 3.78 3.51 1.06
CA GLN A 36 4.46 4.73 1.49
C GLN A 36 4.58 4.74 3.01
N PHE A 37 5.20 5.78 3.58
CA PHE A 37 5.45 5.84 5.01
C PHE A 37 4.18 5.63 5.85
N SER A 38 3.06 6.27 5.50
CA SER A 38 1.78 6.16 6.22
C SER A 38 0.69 5.41 5.44
N LEU A 39 1.03 4.78 4.31
CA LEU A 39 0.07 4.08 3.44
C LEU A 39 0.42 2.60 3.27
N PHE A 40 -0.62 1.77 3.36
CA PHE A 40 -0.57 0.33 3.20
C PHE A 40 -1.60 -0.13 2.18
N LEU A 41 -1.26 -1.15 1.39
CA LEU A 41 -2.13 -1.81 0.44
C LEU A 41 -2.35 -3.26 0.88
N GLY A 42 -3.60 -3.64 1.11
CA GLY A 42 -4.00 -5.01 1.44
C GLY A 42 -4.96 -5.58 0.41
N LEU A 43 -5.01 -6.91 0.30
CA LEU A 43 -5.94 -7.64 -0.54
C LEU A 43 -6.64 -8.69 0.31
N TRP A 44 -7.92 -8.48 0.59
CA TRP A 44 -8.66 -9.24 1.59
C TRP A 44 -10.07 -9.56 1.13
N THR A 45 -10.63 -10.65 1.63
CA THR A 45 -12.10 -10.82 1.70
C THR A 45 -12.67 -9.83 2.72
N GLU A 46 -14.00 -9.69 2.75
CA GLU A 46 -14.65 -8.80 3.74
C GLU A 46 -14.33 -9.24 5.18
N ALA A 47 -14.41 -10.55 5.47
CA ALA A 47 -14.10 -11.09 6.79
C ALA A 47 -12.63 -10.86 7.20
N GLU A 48 -11.69 -11.08 6.27
CA GLU A 48 -10.27 -10.80 6.51
C GLU A 48 -10.05 -9.31 6.80
N PHE A 49 -10.74 -8.41 6.08
CA PHE A 49 -10.67 -6.97 6.33
C PHE A 49 -11.24 -6.59 7.70
N GLU A 50 -12.40 -7.13 8.09
CA GLU A 50 -13.00 -6.89 9.41
C GLU A 50 -12.06 -7.30 10.55
N GLU A 51 -11.38 -8.44 10.44
CA GLU A 51 -10.37 -8.88 11.41
C GLU A 51 -9.19 -7.91 11.50
N VAL A 52 -8.68 -7.43 10.36
CA VAL A 52 -7.63 -6.41 10.33
C VAL A 52 -8.12 -5.11 10.97
N TRP A 53 -9.33 -4.69 10.66
CA TRP A 53 -9.93 -3.45 11.13
C TRP A 53 -10.18 -3.45 12.64
N LEU A 54 -10.74 -4.54 13.17
CA LEU A 54 -10.90 -4.74 14.61
C LEU A 54 -9.54 -4.74 15.31
N GLY A 55 -8.55 -5.43 14.74
CA GLY A 55 -7.18 -5.44 15.26
C GLY A 55 -6.56 -4.04 15.33
N LEU A 56 -6.75 -3.20 14.31
CA LEU A 56 -6.32 -1.80 14.32
C LEU A 56 -7.00 -0.98 15.42
N SER A 57 -8.30 -1.15 15.61
CA SER A 57 -9.08 -0.42 16.62
C SER A 57 -8.53 -0.61 18.03
N CYS A 58 -7.97 -1.79 18.33
CA CYS A 58 -7.34 -2.13 19.61
C CYS A 58 -5.93 -1.51 19.80
N LEU A 59 -5.33 -0.97 18.74
CA LEU A 59 -3.96 -0.44 18.74
C LEU A 59 -3.89 1.08 18.75
N ILE A 60 -4.99 1.76 18.38
CA ILE A 60 -5.06 3.22 18.26
C ILE A 60 -5.75 3.88 19.46
N ASN A 61 -5.54 5.18 19.62
CA ASN A 61 -6.38 6.02 20.45
C ASN A 61 -7.35 6.79 19.54
N PRO A 62 -8.65 6.46 19.53
CA PRO A 62 -9.62 7.04 18.58
C PRO A 62 -9.84 8.55 18.79
N ARG A 63 -9.40 9.14 19.90
CA ARG A 63 -9.48 10.59 20.13
C ARG A 63 -8.25 11.36 19.64
N ARG A 64 -7.18 10.65 19.24
CA ARG A 64 -5.87 11.26 18.93
C ARG A 64 -5.20 10.72 17.67
N ASP A 65 -5.74 9.65 17.12
CA ASP A 65 -5.23 8.98 15.94
C ASP A 65 -6.37 8.88 14.93
N ASP A 66 -6.04 9.04 13.65
CA ASP A 66 -6.95 8.82 12.53
C ASP A 66 -6.42 7.64 11.70
N VAL A 67 -7.29 6.67 11.44
CA VAL A 67 -6.98 5.54 10.55
C VAL A 67 -8.16 5.38 9.62
N ARG A 68 -7.86 5.34 8.32
CA ARG A 68 -8.85 5.27 7.25
C ARG A 68 -8.54 4.11 6.33
N ALA A 69 -9.61 3.48 5.84
CA ALA A 69 -9.53 2.47 4.81
C ALA A 69 -10.38 2.90 3.62
N TRP A 70 -9.83 2.77 2.42
CA TRP A 70 -10.52 3.04 1.16
C TRP A 70 -10.52 1.78 0.31
N PRO A 71 -11.69 1.25 -0.07
CA PRO A 71 -11.77 0.15 -1.01
C PRO A 71 -11.31 0.63 -2.39
N VAL A 72 -10.40 -0.13 -3.01
CA VAL A 72 -9.92 0.14 -4.36
C VAL A 72 -10.85 -0.56 -5.37
N PRO A 73 -11.32 0.13 -6.41
CA PRO A 73 -12.04 -0.50 -7.52
C PRO A 73 -11.17 -1.54 -8.24
N GLU A 74 -11.79 -2.58 -8.79
CA GLU A 74 -11.06 -3.64 -9.50
C GLU A 74 -10.31 -3.12 -10.74
N ALA A 75 -10.91 -2.17 -11.46
CA ALA A 75 -10.33 -1.51 -12.62
C ALA A 75 -9.76 -0.11 -12.28
N ALA A 76 -9.03 0.03 -11.17
CA ALA A 76 -8.41 1.30 -10.79
C ALA A 76 -7.16 1.57 -11.63
N GLU A 77 -7.07 2.79 -12.19
CA GLU A 77 -5.82 3.31 -12.70
C GLU A 77 -4.91 3.71 -11.53
N VAL A 78 -3.64 3.29 -11.57
CA VAL A 78 -2.67 3.59 -10.52
C VAL A 78 -1.46 4.30 -11.10
N VAL A 79 -1.26 5.52 -10.61
CA VAL A 79 -0.15 6.39 -11.00
C VAL A 79 0.66 6.71 -9.75
N SER A 80 1.97 6.56 -9.82
CA SER A 80 2.90 6.96 -8.76
C SER A 80 3.71 8.17 -9.22
N ILE A 81 3.74 9.21 -8.40
CA ILE A 81 4.49 10.44 -8.68
C ILE A 81 5.51 10.66 -7.55
N GLY A 82 6.77 10.97 -7.92
CA GLY A 82 7.85 11.19 -6.95
C GLY A 82 8.63 9.91 -6.62
N CYS A 83 8.90 9.67 -5.33
CA CYS A 83 9.51 8.41 -4.89
C CYS A 83 8.56 7.26 -5.18
N GLY A 84 8.92 6.45 -6.18
CA GLY A 84 8.09 5.36 -6.71
C GLY A 84 7.74 4.30 -5.67
N LEU A 85 6.90 3.35 -6.08
CA LEU A 85 6.53 2.22 -5.24
C LEU A 85 7.76 1.39 -4.85
N PRO A 86 7.74 0.74 -3.68
CA PRO A 86 8.73 -0.26 -3.31
C PRO A 86 8.98 -1.29 -4.41
N GLU A 87 10.18 -1.87 -4.40
CA GLU A 87 10.55 -2.92 -5.35
C GLU A 87 9.63 -4.14 -5.23
N GLY A 88 9.24 -4.72 -6.37
CA GLY A 88 8.36 -5.90 -6.42
C GLY A 88 6.86 -5.60 -6.33
N ILE A 89 6.45 -4.33 -6.19
CA ILE A 89 5.02 -3.97 -6.27
C ILE A 89 4.60 -3.79 -7.72
N VAL A 90 3.62 -4.58 -8.16
CA VAL A 90 2.95 -4.42 -9.45
C VAL A 90 1.51 -4.00 -9.18
N VAL A 91 1.07 -2.88 -9.77
CA VAL A 91 -0.31 -2.41 -9.66
C VAL A 91 -0.90 -2.27 -11.06
N GLY A 92 -1.84 -3.16 -11.42
CA GLY A 92 -2.47 -3.24 -12.74
C GLY A 92 -3.03 -4.64 -13.08
N GLU A 93 -3.98 -4.69 -14.03
CA GLU A 93 -4.81 -5.86 -14.36
C GLU A 93 -4.04 -7.12 -14.80
N ALA A 94 -4.31 -8.23 -14.13
CA ALA A 94 -3.83 -9.57 -14.49
C ALA A 94 -4.47 -10.16 -15.78
N ARG A 95 -5.19 -9.38 -16.60
CA ARG A 95 -5.93 -9.90 -17.77
C ARG A 95 -5.81 -9.14 -19.09
N SER A 96 -4.84 -8.23 -19.22
CA SER A 96 -4.46 -7.69 -20.52
C SER A 96 -2.94 -7.74 -20.68
N ARG A 97 -2.45 -8.46 -21.69
CA ARG A 97 -1.02 -8.58 -22.04
C ARG A 97 -0.36 -7.20 -22.07
N GLY A 98 0.44 -6.88 -21.05
CA GLY A 98 1.13 -5.59 -20.96
C GLY A 98 1.79 -5.37 -19.61
N PHE A 99 2.65 -6.30 -19.17
CA PHE A 99 3.40 -6.17 -17.93
C PHE A 99 4.49 -5.12 -18.07
N ALA A 100 4.38 -3.99 -17.38
CA ALA A 100 5.49 -3.06 -17.24
C ALA A 100 6.45 -3.58 -16.15
N ARG A 101 7.62 -4.06 -16.57
CA ARG A 101 8.75 -4.26 -15.66
C ARG A 101 9.17 -2.90 -15.10
N VAL A 102 9.29 -2.78 -13.79
CA VAL A 102 10.11 -1.73 -13.19
C VAL A 102 11.57 -2.13 -13.43
N GLY A 103 12.15 -1.61 -14.53
CA GLY A 103 13.57 -1.66 -14.78
C GLY A 103 14.27 -0.64 -13.89
N GLY A 104 15.16 -1.12 -13.02
CA GLY A 104 16.07 -0.24 -12.29
C GLY A 104 16.94 0.54 -13.28
N ALA A 105 16.81 1.86 -13.27
CA ALA A 105 17.84 2.72 -13.83
C ALA A 105 18.95 2.87 -12.78
N LEU A 106 19.81 1.84 -12.72
CA LEU A 106 21.15 1.98 -12.18
C LEU A 106 21.84 3.11 -12.94
N ARG A 107 22.40 4.04 -12.17
CA ARG A 107 23.30 5.08 -12.65
C ARG A 107 24.47 4.43 -13.41
N SER A 108 24.69 4.85 -14.64
CA SER A 108 25.94 4.65 -15.37
C SER A 108 26.35 5.98 -15.99
N GLY A 109 27.49 6.52 -15.56
CA GLY A 109 28.09 7.70 -16.17
C GLY A 109 28.75 7.42 -17.51
N GLY A 110 29.23 8.47 -18.16
CA GLY A 110 30.17 8.37 -19.27
C GLY A 110 29.96 9.42 -20.37
N GLY A 111 30.74 10.50 -20.27
CA GLY A 111 31.43 11.25 -21.34
C GLY A 111 30.91 11.30 -22.78
N GLY A 112 30.99 12.50 -23.37
CA GLY A 112 30.99 12.65 -24.82
C GLY A 112 30.83 14.09 -25.30
N VAL A 113 31.95 14.73 -25.62
CA VAL A 113 32.10 16.04 -26.28
C VAL A 113 31.49 16.03 -27.69
N GLY A 114 30.98 17.16 -28.16
CA GLY A 114 30.58 17.34 -29.56
C GLY A 114 30.48 18.81 -29.95
N VAL A 115 31.64 19.34 -30.38
CA VAL A 115 31.95 20.48 -31.28
C VAL A 115 31.08 21.74 -31.29
#